data_AF-A0A2E2V4D7-F1
#
_entry.id   AF-A0A2E2V4D7-F1
#
_cell.length_a   1.000
_cell.length_b   1.000
_cell.length_c   1.000
_cell.angle_alpha   90.00
_cell.angle_beta   90.00
_cell.angle_gamma   90.00
#
_symmetry.space_group_name_H-M   'P 1'
#
loop_
_entity.id
_entity.type
_entity.pdbx_description
1 polymer ?
#
loop_
_entity_poly.entity_id
_entity_poly.type
_entity_poly.pdbx_seq_one_letter_code
_entity_poly.pdbx_strand_id
1 'polypeptide(L)'
;MGHTHNVLYVILVAVLFKSTFSIRMLFQVGRRMALLVNANSLDEVRLGLRALVSRDVTELSLDDATAATVESVSENLTDSIVAPMVAFALFGLPGAFAYRAINTLDSMIGYHGRYEYLGKASARLDDVVNWIPSRITAILLVIGSLVLPGQKLSNAWRIMWRDHSVTESPNAGWTMSAMSGALGIRLTKVGFYRLGDASKPIHPQDINKTLHSLCFVVISSVALLSLLVFLKGIIF
;
A
#
# COMPACT_ATOMS: atom_id res chain seq x y z
N MET A 1 36.24 -18.57 13.21
CA MET A 1 36.13 -17.57 12.12
C MET A 1 34.81 -17.62 11.34
N GLY A 2 34.05 -18.74 11.30
CA GLY A 2 32.78 -18.81 10.52
C GLY A 2 31.59 -17.99 11.06
N HIS A 3 31.42 -17.83 12.37
CA HIS A 3 30.25 -17.12 12.92
C HIS A 3 30.24 -15.61 12.70
N THR A 4 31.40 -14.95 12.77
CA THR A 4 31.51 -13.49 12.56
C THR A 4 31.21 -13.09 11.11
N HIS A 5 31.64 -13.90 10.12
CA HIS A 5 31.30 -13.66 8.72
C HIS A 5 29.80 -13.81 8.44
N ASN A 6 29.13 -14.78 9.08
CA ASN A 6 27.70 -14.99 8.93
C ASN A 6 26.86 -13.85 9.55
N VAL A 7 27.24 -13.36 10.73
CA VAL A 7 26.56 -12.22 11.36
C VAL A 7 26.72 -10.95 10.52
N LEU A 8 27.92 -10.68 10.02
CA LEU A 8 28.17 -9.52 9.15
C LEU A 8 27.35 -9.59 7.86
N TYR A 9 27.27 -10.77 7.23
CA TYR A 9 26.44 -11.01 6.05
C TYR A 9 24.95 -10.74 6.32
N VAL A 10 24.41 -11.27 7.43
CA VAL A 10 23.00 -11.05 7.80
C VAL A 10 22.71 -9.57 8.04
N ILE A 11 23.60 -8.85 8.75
CA ILE A 11 23.46 -7.41 8.98
C ILE A 11 23.47 -6.65 7.66
N LEU A 12 24.43 -6.95 6.77
CA LEU A 12 24.53 -6.31 5.47
C LEU A 12 23.27 -6.54 4.64
N VAL A 13 22.78 -7.79 4.58
CA VAL A 13 21.55 -8.13 3.87
C VAL A 13 20.35 -7.41 4.46
N ALA A 14 20.22 -7.35 5.78
CA ALA A 14 19.12 -6.64 6.44
C ALA A 14 19.14 -5.14 6.12
N VAL A 15 20.31 -4.49 6.13
CA VAL A 15 20.47 -3.07 5.79
C VAL A 15 20.12 -2.80 4.32
N LEU A 16 20.65 -3.62 3.40
CA LEU A 16 20.35 -3.49 1.98
C LEU A 16 18.88 -3.74 1.69
N PHE A 17 18.30 -4.78 2.28
CA PHE A 17 16.89 -5.09 2.09
C PHE A 17 15.99 -3.98 2.66
N LYS A 18 16.32 -3.42 3.83
CA LYS A 18 15.60 -2.26 4.37
C LYS A 18 15.49 -1.10 3.38
N SER A 19 16.51 -0.88 2.54
CA SER A 19 16.51 0.21 1.56
C SER A 19 15.47 0.05 0.45
N THR A 20 14.93 -1.16 0.24
CA THR A 20 13.91 -1.42 -0.77
C THR A 20 12.50 -1.06 -0.30
N PHE A 21 12.30 -0.64 0.96
CA PHE A 21 10.99 -0.33 1.55
C PHE A 21 10.72 1.18 1.65
N SER A 22 9.45 1.58 1.52
CA SER A 22 8.99 2.99 1.66
C SER A 22 8.03 3.22 2.85
N ILE A 23 7.99 2.25 3.78
CA ILE A 23 7.07 2.20 4.93
C ILE A 23 7.05 3.50 5.73
N ARG A 24 8.24 4.01 6.08
CA ARG A 24 8.37 5.21 6.93
C ARG A 24 7.75 6.43 6.26
N MET A 25 8.00 6.60 4.96
CA MET A 25 7.44 7.71 4.19
C MET A 25 5.92 7.60 4.13
N LEU A 26 5.39 6.43 3.77
CA LEU A 26 3.95 6.17 3.68
C LEU A 26 3.23 6.47 5.02
N PHE A 27 3.79 5.98 6.12
CA PHE A 27 3.24 6.22 7.45
C PHE A 27 3.31 7.71 7.85
N GLN A 28 4.44 8.38 7.58
CA GLN A 28 4.60 9.80 7.92
C GLN A 28 3.63 10.68 7.14
N VAL A 29 3.43 10.40 5.86
CA VAL A 29 2.50 11.16 5.01
C VAL A 29 1.06 10.96 5.50
N GLY A 30 0.63 9.71 5.71
CA GLY A 30 -0.71 9.45 6.25
C GLY A 30 -0.92 10.06 7.65
N ARG A 31 0.09 10.00 8.54
CA ARG A 31 0.02 10.62 9.86
C ARG A 31 -0.05 12.14 9.77
N ARG A 32 0.71 12.77 8.88
CA ARG A 32 0.65 14.22 8.64
C ARG A 32 -0.74 14.62 8.19
N MET A 33 -1.31 13.91 7.22
CA MET A 33 -2.68 14.16 6.75
C MET A 33 -3.71 13.99 7.86
N ALA A 34 -3.58 12.95 8.69
CA ALA A 34 -4.45 12.77 9.86
C ALA A 34 -4.40 13.98 10.80
N LEU A 35 -3.21 14.53 11.09
CA LEU A 35 -3.07 15.71 11.94
C LEU A 35 -3.72 16.95 11.31
N LEU A 36 -3.44 17.20 10.02
CA LEU A 36 -3.97 18.37 9.31
C LEU A 36 -5.49 18.35 9.17
N VAL A 37 -6.06 17.19 8.86
CA VAL A 37 -7.51 17.00 8.75
C VAL A 37 -8.18 17.16 10.12
N ASN A 38 -7.60 16.59 11.20
CA ASN A 38 -8.15 16.76 12.55
C ASN A 38 -8.05 18.21 13.06
N ALA A 39 -7.04 18.96 12.62
CA ALA A 39 -6.89 20.38 12.95
C ALA A 39 -7.80 21.30 12.12
N ASN A 40 -8.57 20.76 11.16
CA ASN A 40 -9.39 21.52 10.22
C ASN A 40 -8.59 22.56 9.39
N SER A 41 -7.29 22.29 9.15
CA SER A 41 -6.37 23.17 8.41
C SER A 41 -6.48 22.93 6.90
N LEU A 42 -7.60 23.30 6.30
CA LEU A 42 -7.92 23.01 4.89
C LEU A 42 -6.84 23.42 3.89
N ASP A 43 -6.23 24.60 4.03
CA ASP A 43 -5.19 25.06 3.10
C ASP A 43 -3.94 24.18 3.16
N GLU A 44 -3.53 23.77 4.36
CA GLU A 44 -2.41 22.85 4.55
C GLU A 44 -2.74 21.43 4.06
N VAL A 45 -3.99 20.98 4.26
CA VAL A 45 -4.50 19.70 3.73
C VAL A 45 -4.39 19.69 2.21
N ARG A 46 -4.84 20.75 1.53
CA ARG A 46 -4.79 20.87 0.07
C ARG A 46 -3.35 20.88 -0.43
N LEU A 47 -2.45 21.62 0.22
CA LEU A 47 -1.03 21.62 -0.12
C LEU A 47 -0.39 20.24 0.08
N GLY A 48 -0.70 19.56 1.18
CA GLY A 48 -0.21 18.20 1.47
C GLY A 48 -0.69 17.16 0.46
N LEU A 49 -1.94 17.25 0.01
CA LEU A 49 -2.51 16.33 -0.96
C LEU A 49 -1.92 16.42 -2.36
N ARG A 50 -1.35 17.56 -2.76
CA ARG A 50 -0.67 17.67 -4.07
C ARG A 50 0.47 16.67 -4.24
N ALA A 51 1.08 16.24 -3.14
CA ALA A 51 2.12 15.21 -3.16
C ALA A 51 1.56 13.77 -3.21
N LEU A 52 0.25 13.60 -2.98
CA LEU A 52 -0.42 12.30 -2.86
C LEU A 52 -1.34 11.98 -4.03
N VAL A 53 -2.01 12.99 -4.60
CA VAL A 53 -2.99 12.80 -5.65
C VAL A 53 -2.65 13.58 -6.91
N SER A 54 -2.98 13.00 -8.06
CA SER A 54 -2.76 13.58 -9.38
C SER A 54 -3.89 14.53 -9.85
N ARG A 55 -4.89 14.78 -9.00
CA ARG A 55 -6.10 15.57 -9.31
C ARG A 55 -6.05 16.97 -8.74
N ASP A 56 -6.87 17.87 -9.27
CA ASP A 56 -7.05 19.18 -8.67
C ASP A 56 -7.55 19.05 -7.23
N VAL A 57 -6.87 19.77 -6.34
CA VAL A 57 -7.11 19.76 -4.89
C VAL A 57 -7.76 21.05 -4.41
N THR A 58 -7.92 22.05 -5.28
CA THR A 58 -8.38 23.41 -4.91
C THR A 58 -9.76 23.41 -4.25
N GLU A 59 -10.68 22.56 -4.72
CA GLU A 59 -12.05 22.47 -4.21
C GLU A 59 -12.29 21.27 -3.27
N LEU A 60 -11.24 20.56 -2.83
CA LEU A 60 -11.42 19.41 -1.93
C LEU A 60 -11.96 19.83 -0.56
N SER A 61 -12.97 19.08 -0.09
CA SER A 61 -13.43 19.11 1.30
C SER A 61 -12.53 18.28 2.20
N LEU A 62 -12.70 18.39 3.53
CA LEU A 62 -12.01 17.50 4.49
C LEU A 62 -12.35 16.02 4.26
N ASP A 63 -13.59 15.73 3.88
CA ASP A 63 -14.04 14.35 3.64
C ASP A 63 -13.36 13.79 2.39
N ASP A 64 -13.27 14.58 1.33
CA ASP A 64 -12.55 14.18 0.12
C ASP A 64 -11.05 13.99 0.37
N ALA A 65 -10.46 14.86 1.20
CA ALA A 65 -9.09 14.75 1.65
C ALA A 65 -8.84 13.47 2.48
N THR A 66 -9.78 13.15 3.36
CA THR A 66 -9.75 11.93 4.17
C THR A 66 -9.83 10.71 3.28
N ALA A 67 -10.76 10.70 2.32
CA ALA A 67 -10.94 9.61 1.37
C ALA A 67 -9.69 9.41 0.51
N ALA A 68 -9.14 10.51 -0.05
CA ALA A 68 -7.90 10.48 -0.83
C ALA A 68 -6.71 9.93 -0.04
N THR A 69 -6.62 10.28 1.25
CA THR A 69 -5.54 9.78 2.10
C THR A 69 -5.70 8.28 2.37
N VAL A 70 -6.91 7.81 2.70
CA VAL A 70 -7.18 6.39 2.91
C VAL A 70 -6.89 5.59 1.63
N GLU A 71 -7.38 6.09 0.50
CA GLU A 71 -7.17 5.54 -0.84
C GLU A 71 -5.67 5.38 -1.12
N SER A 72 -4.92 6.48 -1.11
CA SER A 72 -3.49 6.49 -1.40
C SER A 72 -2.69 5.61 -0.45
N VAL A 73 -2.97 5.64 0.86
CA VAL A 73 -2.27 4.77 1.82
C VAL A 73 -2.55 3.31 1.51
N SER A 74 -3.80 2.93 1.25
CA SER A 74 -4.17 1.54 0.97
C SER A 74 -3.62 1.00 -0.35
N GLU A 75 -3.60 1.83 -1.41
CA GLU A 75 -3.01 1.49 -2.70
C GLU A 75 -1.51 1.22 -2.58
N ASN A 76 -0.78 2.12 -1.90
CA ASN A 76 0.68 2.05 -1.75
C ASN A 76 1.17 1.06 -0.67
N LEU A 77 0.29 0.24 -0.07
CA LEU A 77 0.73 -0.80 0.87
C LEU A 77 1.50 -1.92 0.18
N THR A 78 1.06 -2.29 -1.02
CA THR A 78 1.61 -3.43 -1.75
C THR A 78 3.05 -3.17 -2.13
N ASP A 79 3.31 -2.05 -2.78
CA ASP A 79 4.64 -1.70 -3.30
C ASP A 79 5.60 -1.23 -2.21
N SER A 80 5.08 -0.59 -1.15
CA SER A 80 5.91 -0.12 -0.05
C SER A 80 6.37 -1.22 0.91
N ILE A 81 5.68 -2.37 0.94
CA ILE A 81 5.89 -3.46 1.91
C ILE A 81 5.93 -4.83 1.25
N VAL A 82 4.79 -5.29 0.74
CA VAL A 82 4.56 -6.72 0.48
C VAL A 82 5.32 -7.18 -0.77
N ALA A 83 5.34 -6.38 -1.82
CA ALA A 83 5.99 -6.74 -3.07
C ALA A 83 7.52 -6.84 -2.97
N PRO A 84 8.25 -5.89 -2.33
CA PRO A 84 9.66 -6.09 -2.02
C PRO A 84 9.93 -7.36 -1.21
N MET A 85 9.02 -7.73 -0.28
CA MET A 85 9.16 -8.94 0.55
C MET A 85 8.94 -10.23 -0.22
N VAL A 86 7.93 -10.27 -1.08
CA VAL A 86 7.69 -11.41 -1.97
C VAL A 86 8.87 -11.58 -2.92
N ALA A 87 9.36 -10.50 -3.52
CA ALA A 87 10.52 -10.53 -4.41
C ALA A 87 11.78 -11.02 -3.68
N PHE A 88 12.00 -10.58 -2.44
CA PHE A 88 13.10 -11.07 -1.60
C PHE A 88 12.95 -12.55 -1.24
N ALA A 89 11.76 -13.01 -0.89
CA ALA A 89 11.52 -14.41 -0.52
C ALA A 89 11.80 -15.38 -1.69
N LEU A 90 11.53 -14.92 -2.93
CA LEU A 90 11.72 -15.69 -4.15
C LEU A 90 13.15 -15.62 -4.68
N PHE A 91 13.74 -14.43 -4.75
CA PHE A 91 15.01 -14.19 -5.46
C PHE A 91 16.10 -13.51 -4.61
N GLY A 92 15.88 -13.34 -3.31
CA GLY A 92 16.80 -12.65 -2.41
C GLY A 92 16.93 -11.15 -2.68
N LEU A 93 18.05 -10.55 -2.24
CA LEU A 93 18.31 -9.12 -2.46
C LEU A 93 18.18 -8.67 -3.92
N PRO A 94 18.72 -9.41 -4.93
CA PRO A 94 18.56 -8.99 -6.32
C PRO A 94 17.10 -8.82 -6.74
N GLY A 95 16.20 -9.71 -6.28
CA GLY A 95 14.76 -9.59 -6.53
C GLY A 95 14.16 -8.34 -5.92
N ALA A 96 14.48 -8.05 -4.65
CA ALA A 96 13.97 -6.87 -3.96
C ALA A 96 14.41 -5.57 -4.65
N PHE A 97 15.68 -5.49 -5.10
CA PHE A 97 16.19 -4.35 -5.84
C PHE A 97 15.58 -4.25 -7.25
N ALA A 98 15.43 -5.37 -7.96
CA ALA A 98 14.78 -5.40 -9.27
C ALA A 98 13.34 -4.90 -9.18
N TYR A 99 12.59 -5.36 -8.17
CA TYR A 99 11.25 -4.85 -7.90
C TYR A 99 11.26 -3.34 -7.65
N ARG A 100 12.12 -2.84 -6.75
CA ARG A 100 12.19 -1.41 -6.45
C ARG A 100 12.55 -0.59 -7.68
N ALA A 101 13.42 -1.10 -8.55
CA ALA A 101 13.75 -0.44 -9.82
C ALA A 101 12.53 -0.36 -10.74
N ILE A 102 11.76 -1.45 -10.90
CA ILE A 102 10.53 -1.47 -11.71
C ILE A 102 9.50 -0.46 -11.19
N ASN A 103 9.20 -0.49 -9.89
CA ASN A 103 8.25 0.42 -9.25
C ASN A 103 8.68 1.91 -9.37
N THR A 104 9.98 2.17 -9.27
CA THR A 104 10.53 3.53 -9.44
C THR A 104 10.41 3.99 -10.91
N LEU A 105 10.70 3.10 -11.86
CA LEU A 105 10.57 3.40 -13.30
C LEU A 105 9.12 3.73 -13.65
N ASP A 106 8.15 2.98 -13.14
CA ASP A 106 6.73 3.25 -13.38
C ASP A 106 6.31 4.61 -12.80
N SER A 107 6.70 4.90 -11.56
CA SER A 107 6.40 6.19 -10.91
C SER A 107 7.02 7.39 -11.63
N MET A 108 8.19 7.23 -12.25
CA MET A 108 8.91 8.31 -12.95
C MET A 108 8.50 8.48 -14.41
N ILE A 109 8.18 7.39 -15.13
CA ILE A 109 7.97 7.39 -16.58
C ILE A 109 6.47 7.25 -16.92
N GLY A 110 5.68 6.61 -16.06
CA GLY A 110 4.23 6.43 -16.22
C GLY A 110 3.43 7.74 -16.09
N TYR A 111 4.02 8.80 -15.55
CA TYR A 111 3.40 10.13 -15.54
C TYR A 111 3.38 10.72 -16.95
N HIS A 112 2.17 10.92 -17.48
CA HIS A 112 1.84 11.33 -18.83
C HIS A 112 2.77 12.44 -19.36
N GLY A 113 3.58 12.10 -20.37
CA GLY A 113 4.58 12.97 -20.97
C GLY A 113 5.26 12.34 -22.20
N ARG A 114 6.44 12.86 -22.58
CA ARG A 114 7.23 12.60 -23.82
C ARG A 114 7.55 11.13 -24.15
N TYR A 115 7.18 10.16 -23.31
CA TYR A 115 7.52 8.74 -23.42
C TYR A 115 6.31 7.80 -23.28
N GLU A 116 5.16 8.14 -23.85
CA GLU A 116 3.89 7.39 -23.70
C GLU A 116 3.99 5.88 -24.01
N TYR A 117 4.80 5.47 -25.00
CA TYR A 117 5.01 4.06 -25.34
C TYR A 117 5.87 3.30 -24.31
N LEU A 118 6.89 3.96 -23.76
CA LEU A 118 7.72 3.38 -22.68
C LEU A 118 6.94 3.35 -21.36
N GLY A 119 6.10 4.36 -21.11
CA GLY A 119 5.19 4.39 -19.96
C GLY A 119 4.24 3.19 -19.96
N LYS A 120 3.63 2.84 -21.10
CA LYS A 120 2.75 1.66 -21.21
C LYS A 120 3.48 0.34 -20.95
N ALA A 121 4.73 0.19 -21.38
CA ALA A 121 5.52 -1.02 -21.12
C ALA A 121 5.92 -1.11 -19.64
N SER A 122 6.33 0.01 -19.03
CA SER A 122 6.66 0.10 -17.61
C SER A 122 5.46 -0.22 -16.73
N ALA A 123 4.29 0.38 -17.02
CA ALA A 123 3.05 0.15 -16.28
C ALA A 123 2.59 -1.30 -16.35
N ARG A 124 2.70 -1.94 -17.51
CA ARG A 124 2.38 -3.38 -17.65
C ARG A 124 3.32 -4.27 -16.85
N LEU A 125 4.61 -3.95 -16.84
CA LEU A 125 5.58 -4.71 -16.06
C LEU A 125 5.30 -4.55 -14.56
N ASP A 126 5.04 -3.33 -14.10
CA ASP A 126 4.64 -3.04 -12.73
C ASP A 126 3.38 -3.84 -12.35
N ASP A 127 2.36 -3.82 -13.22
CA ASP A 127 1.12 -4.56 -13.00
C ASP A 127 1.36 -6.07 -12.87
N VAL A 128 2.27 -6.64 -13.65
CA VAL A 128 2.63 -8.06 -13.58
C VAL A 128 3.34 -8.39 -12.25
N VAL A 129 4.35 -7.61 -11.88
CA VAL A 129 5.12 -7.90 -10.65
C VAL A 129 4.29 -7.65 -9.39
N ASN A 130 3.29 -6.77 -9.44
CA ASN A 130 2.35 -6.51 -8.35
C ASN A 130 1.13 -7.42 -8.34
N TRP A 131 0.98 -8.35 -9.30
CA TRP A 131 -0.17 -9.24 -9.36
C TRP A 131 -0.32 -10.10 -8.11
N ILE A 132 0.68 -10.90 -7.75
CA ILE A 132 0.62 -11.72 -6.52
C ILE A 132 0.67 -10.84 -5.25
N PRO A 133 1.60 -9.87 -5.11
CA PRO A 133 1.70 -9.06 -3.91
C PRO A 133 0.43 -8.30 -3.54
N SER A 134 -0.32 -7.78 -4.52
CA SER A 134 -1.55 -7.02 -4.26
C SER A 134 -2.64 -7.89 -3.63
N ARG A 135 -2.82 -9.14 -4.09
CA ARG A 135 -3.76 -10.09 -3.48
C ARG A 135 -3.33 -10.47 -2.07
N ILE A 136 -2.04 -10.74 -1.84
CA ILE A 136 -1.52 -11.03 -0.50
C ILE A 136 -1.80 -9.84 0.43
N THR A 137 -1.52 -8.62 -0.03
CA THR A 137 -1.76 -7.39 0.74
C THR A 137 -3.23 -7.24 1.11
N ALA A 138 -4.13 -7.44 0.14
CA ALA A 138 -5.57 -7.34 0.38
C ALA A 138 -6.08 -8.41 1.35
N ILE A 139 -5.59 -9.65 1.26
CA ILE A 139 -5.91 -10.70 2.24
C ILE A 139 -5.41 -10.32 3.65
N LEU A 140 -4.20 -9.77 3.76
CA LEU A 140 -3.69 -9.29 5.06
C LEU A 140 -4.53 -8.15 5.62
N LEU A 141 -5.04 -7.24 4.78
CA LEU A 141 -5.99 -6.21 5.19
C LEU A 141 -7.31 -6.81 5.70
N VAL A 142 -7.86 -7.81 5.01
CA VAL A 142 -9.07 -8.51 5.45
C VAL A 142 -8.82 -9.20 6.80
N ILE A 143 -7.73 -9.93 6.96
CA ILE A 143 -7.37 -10.59 8.23
C ILE A 143 -7.17 -9.54 9.35
N GLY A 144 -6.47 -8.44 9.06
CA GLY A 144 -6.25 -7.36 10.02
C GLY A 144 -7.55 -6.75 10.53
N SER A 145 -8.56 -6.64 9.66
CA SER A 145 -9.88 -6.12 10.04
C SER A 145 -10.66 -7.02 11.01
N LEU A 146 -10.20 -8.25 11.27
CA LEU A 146 -10.74 -9.12 12.34
C LEU A 146 -10.32 -8.64 13.74
N VAL A 147 -9.08 -8.15 13.86
CA VAL A 147 -8.44 -7.84 15.16
C VAL A 147 -8.36 -6.34 15.44
N LEU A 148 -8.43 -5.51 14.40
CA LEU A 148 -8.35 -4.06 14.54
C LEU A 148 -9.70 -3.43 14.89
N PRO A 149 -9.75 -2.53 15.89
CA PRO A 149 -11.00 -1.97 16.38
C PRO A 149 -11.69 -1.08 15.34
N GLY A 150 -13.01 -1.17 15.28
CA GLY A 150 -13.84 -0.34 14.40
C GLY A 150 -13.69 -0.69 12.91
N GLN A 151 -13.28 -1.93 12.61
CA GLN A 151 -13.24 -2.52 11.27
C GLN A 151 -14.07 -3.81 11.22
N LYS A 152 -14.43 -4.29 10.01
CA LYS A 152 -15.28 -5.48 9.82
C LYS A 152 -14.74 -6.43 8.74
N LEU A 153 -14.32 -7.63 9.14
CA LEU A 153 -13.83 -8.68 8.23
C LEU A 153 -14.83 -9.11 7.15
N SER A 154 -16.09 -9.33 7.52
CA SER A 154 -17.11 -9.77 6.56
C SER A 154 -17.33 -8.75 5.44
N ASN A 155 -17.32 -7.45 5.78
CA ASN A 155 -17.42 -6.39 4.79
C ASN A 155 -16.13 -6.23 3.99
N ALA A 156 -14.96 -6.28 4.64
CA ALA A 156 -13.67 -6.22 3.94
C ALA A 156 -13.59 -7.29 2.85
N TRP A 157 -13.91 -8.55 3.17
CA TRP A 157 -13.90 -9.66 2.22
C TRP A 157 -14.93 -9.47 1.11
N ARG A 158 -16.18 -9.15 1.45
CA ARG A 158 -17.28 -8.99 0.48
C ARG A 158 -16.99 -7.88 -0.52
N ILE A 159 -16.56 -6.71 -0.04
CA ILE A 159 -16.27 -5.54 -0.87
C ILE A 159 -15.00 -5.77 -1.69
N MET A 160 -13.97 -6.37 -1.10
CA MET A 160 -12.76 -6.76 -1.82
C MET A 160 -13.13 -7.59 -3.05
N TRP A 161 -13.89 -8.67 -2.85
CA TRP A 161 -14.25 -9.56 -3.95
C TRP A 161 -15.17 -8.90 -4.99
N ARG A 162 -16.07 -8.02 -4.56
CA ARG A 162 -17.02 -7.33 -5.44
C ARG A 162 -16.36 -6.25 -6.30
N ASP A 163 -15.45 -5.46 -5.71
CA ASP A 163 -15.01 -4.19 -6.29
C ASP A 163 -13.55 -4.20 -6.77
N HIS A 164 -12.78 -5.28 -6.57
CA HIS A 164 -11.34 -5.30 -6.91
C HIS A 164 -11.02 -5.02 -8.38
N SER A 165 -11.97 -5.21 -9.30
CA SER A 165 -11.79 -5.06 -10.75
C SER A 165 -12.26 -3.72 -11.31
N VAL A 166 -12.77 -2.82 -10.45
CA VAL A 166 -13.37 -1.54 -10.89
C VAL A 166 -12.31 -0.50 -11.24
N THR A 167 -11.09 -0.64 -10.76
CA THR A 167 -9.97 0.29 -11.02
C THR A 167 -9.30 0.00 -12.36
N GLU A 168 -8.64 1.02 -12.94
CA GLU A 168 -7.86 0.86 -14.18
C GLU A 168 -6.71 -0.14 -14.00
N SER A 169 -5.96 -0.06 -12.90
CA SER A 169 -4.96 -1.06 -12.56
C SER A 169 -5.66 -2.35 -12.06
N PRO A 170 -5.25 -3.54 -12.53
CA PRO A 170 -5.73 -4.84 -12.06
C PRO A 170 -5.29 -5.20 -10.62
N ASN A 171 -4.49 -4.33 -9.98
CA ASN A 171 -3.90 -4.53 -8.66
C ASN A 171 -4.45 -3.58 -7.61
N ALA A 172 -4.50 -2.28 -7.92
CA ALA A 172 -4.85 -1.23 -6.97
C ALA A 172 -6.23 -1.47 -6.32
N GLY A 173 -7.20 -1.95 -7.11
CA GLY A 173 -8.55 -2.23 -6.64
C GLY A 173 -8.61 -3.22 -5.48
N TRP A 174 -7.70 -4.21 -5.39
CA TRP A 174 -7.72 -5.22 -4.33
C TRP A 174 -7.53 -4.62 -2.94
N THR A 175 -6.51 -3.78 -2.74
CA THR A 175 -6.22 -3.21 -1.43
C THR A 175 -7.17 -2.09 -1.06
N MET A 176 -7.55 -1.24 -2.03
CA MET A 176 -8.49 -0.14 -1.81
C MET A 176 -9.90 -0.63 -1.46
N SER A 177 -10.40 -1.66 -2.15
CA SER A 177 -11.70 -2.26 -1.85
C SER A 177 -11.71 -3.04 -0.53
N ALA A 178 -10.63 -3.75 -0.20
CA ALA A 178 -10.47 -4.37 1.12
C ALA A 178 -10.51 -3.33 2.24
N MET A 179 -9.80 -2.21 2.07
CA MET A 179 -9.77 -1.12 3.05
C MET A 179 -11.13 -0.42 3.20
N SER A 180 -11.77 -0.05 2.08
CA SER A 180 -13.08 0.61 2.10
C SER A 180 -14.15 -0.27 2.73
N GLY A 181 -14.13 -1.58 2.44
CA GLY A 181 -15.00 -2.57 3.07
C GLY A 181 -14.72 -2.74 4.56
N ALA A 182 -13.45 -2.84 4.97
CA ALA A 182 -13.06 -2.95 6.37
C ALA A 182 -13.57 -1.76 7.19
N LEU A 183 -13.46 -0.55 6.65
CA LEU A 183 -13.89 0.69 7.30
C LEU A 183 -15.40 0.94 7.15
N GLY A 184 -16.07 0.33 6.16
CA GLY A 184 -17.48 0.58 5.86
C GLY A 184 -17.73 1.94 5.19
N ILE A 185 -16.74 2.47 4.48
CA ILE A 185 -16.80 3.75 3.77
C ILE A 185 -16.82 3.53 2.26
N ARG A 186 -17.14 4.58 1.51
CA ARG A 186 -17.02 4.60 0.05
C ARG A 186 -15.84 5.47 -0.36
N LEU A 187 -14.92 4.91 -1.15
CA LEU A 187 -13.86 5.65 -1.83
C LEU A 187 -14.29 5.94 -3.26
N THR A 188 -14.15 7.19 -3.69
CA THR A 188 -14.62 7.63 -5.02
C THR A 188 -13.59 8.52 -5.69
N LYS A 189 -13.26 8.18 -6.93
CA LYS A 189 -12.56 9.04 -7.86
C LYS A 189 -13.53 9.39 -8.99
N VAL A 190 -13.97 10.66 -9.01
CA VAL A 190 -15.00 11.16 -9.93
C VAL A 190 -14.62 10.85 -11.38
N GLY A 191 -15.50 10.15 -12.10
CA GLY A 191 -15.28 9.75 -13.49
C GLY A 191 -14.48 8.46 -13.69
N PHE A 192 -13.95 7.85 -12.62
CA PHE A 192 -13.10 6.65 -12.70
C PHE A 192 -13.71 5.45 -11.98
N TYR A 193 -13.90 5.53 -10.65
CA TYR A 193 -14.39 4.40 -9.87
C TYR A 193 -15.11 4.80 -8.58
N ARG A 194 -15.86 3.83 -8.03
CA ARG A 194 -16.43 3.85 -6.69
C ARG A 194 -16.19 2.50 -6.03
N LEU A 195 -15.53 2.48 -4.88
CA LEU A 195 -15.19 1.27 -4.13
C LEU A 195 -15.86 1.32 -2.76
N GLY A 196 -16.54 0.24 -2.37
CA GLY A 196 -17.19 0.12 -1.07
C GLY A 196 -18.60 0.71 -0.98
N ASP A 197 -19.22 0.44 0.15
CA ASP A 197 -20.56 0.90 0.50
C ASP A 197 -20.46 2.09 1.44
N ALA A 198 -21.26 3.14 1.24
CA ALA A 198 -21.33 4.30 2.15
C ALA A 198 -22.16 3.96 3.41
N SER A 199 -21.80 2.87 4.09
CA SER A 199 -22.53 2.37 5.26
C SER A 199 -22.36 3.27 6.49
N LYS A 200 -21.31 4.10 6.50
CA LYS A 200 -21.11 5.23 7.40
C LYS A 200 -20.46 6.40 6.64
N PRO A 201 -20.63 7.65 7.11
CA PRO A 201 -19.84 8.76 6.60
C PRO A 201 -18.35 8.54 6.91
N ILE A 202 -17.50 9.08 6.03
CA ILE A 202 -16.06 9.09 6.27
C ILE A 202 -15.75 10.06 7.40
N HIS A 203 -14.76 9.73 8.24
CA HIS A 203 -14.32 10.61 9.31
C HIS A 203 -12.79 10.66 9.36
N PRO A 204 -12.16 11.78 9.73
CA PRO A 204 -10.73 11.88 9.99
C PRO A 204 -10.06 10.69 10.71
N GLN A 205 -10.70 10.02 11.68
CA GLN A 205 -10.09 8.85 12.33
C GLN A 205 -9.99 7.60 11.45
N ASP A 206 -10.67 7.56 10.31
CA ASP A 206 -10.51 6.48 9.33
C ASP A 206 -9.08 6.47 8.73
N ILE A 207 -8.39 7.63 8.68
CA ILE A 207 -6.95 7.68 8.36
C ILE A 207 -6.15 6.93 9.43
N ASN A 208 -6.42 7.16 10.71
CA ASN A 208 -5.72 6.47 11.80
C ASN A 208 -5.97 4.95 11.77
N LYS A 209 -7.21 4.52 11.48
CA LYS A 209 -7.53 3.10 11.31
C LYS A 209 -6.77 2.49 10.13
N THR A 210 -6.65 3.23 9.03
CA THR A 210 -5.86 2.82 7.85
C THR A 210 -4.38 2.67 8.22
N LEU A 211 -3.82 3.58 9.02
CA LEU A 211 -2.45 3.48 9.53
C LEU A 211 -2.26 2.30 10.48
N HIS A 212 -3.26 1.94 11.29
CA HIS A 212 -3.21 0.72 12.10
C HIS A 212 -3.18 -0.53 11.21
N SER A 213 -3.97 -0.56 10.14
CA SER A 213 -3.93 -1.64 9.16
C SER A 213 -2.59 -1.71 8.43
N LEU A 214 -1.97 -0.57 8.11
CA LEU A 214 -0.59 -0.51 7.60
C LEU A 214 0.37 -1.20 8.57
N CYS A 215 0.36 -0.82 9.85
CA CYS A 215 1.23 -1.44 10.86
C CYS A 215 0.98 -2.95 10.97
N PHE A 216 -0.28 -3.39 10.92
CA PHE A 216 -0.63 -4.81 10.91
C PHE A 216 -0.01 -5.52 9.70
N VAL A 217 -0.20 -4.99 8.49
CA VAL A 217 0.38 -5.55 7.25
C VAL A 217 1.90 -5.64 7.35
N VAL A 218 2.58 -4.62 7.88
CA VAL A 218 4.04 -4.66 8.11
C VAL A 218 4.42 -5.81 9.03
N ILE A 219 3.80 -5.89 10.21
CA ILE A 219 4.12 -6.91 11.22
C ILE A 219 3.84 -8.31 10.68
N SER A 220 2.67 -8.53 10.07
CA SER A 220 2.30 -9.82 9.48
C SER A 220 3.22 -10.22 8.35
N SER A 221 3.61 -9.27 7.48
CA SER A 221 4.55 -9.56 6.39
C SER A 221 5.91 -9.96 6.94
N VAL A 222 6.42 -9.26 7.96
CA VAL A 222 7.70 -9.60 8.61
C VAL A 222 7.63 -10.99 9.24
N ALA A 223 6.56 -11.29 9.98
CA ALA A 223 6.35 -12.61 10.56
C ALA A 223 6.30 -13.72 9.50
N LEU A 224 5.57 -13.51 8.41
CA LEU A 224 5.49 -14.44 7.28
C LEU A 224 6.86 -14.67 6.63
N LEU A 225 7.62 -13.61 6.38
CA LEU A 225 8.95 -13.73 5.81
C LEU A 225 9.91 -14.48 6.75
N SER A 226 9.90 -14.14 8.04
CA SER A 226 10.70 -14.85 9.05
C SER A 226 10.35 -16.34 9.11
N LEU A 227 9.06 -16.69 9.06
CA LEU A 227 8.60 -18.07 9.00
C LEU A 227 9.10 -18.79 7.74
N LEU A 228 8.99 -18.15 6.57
CA LEU A 228 9.48 -18.72 5.31
C LEU A 228 10.99 -18.97 5.33
N VAL A 229 11.76 -18.03 5.88
CA VAL A 229 13.22 -18.17 6.05
C VAL A 229 13.54 -19.31 7.00
N PHE A 230 12.84 -19.40 8.14
CA PHE A 230 13.02 -20.48 9.11
C PHE A 230 12.71 -21.86 8.52
N LEU A 231 11.59 -21.98 7.80
CA LEU A 231 11.21 -23.23 7.13
C LEU A 231 12.22 -23.65 6.06
N LYS A 232 12.72 -22.71 5.24
CA LYS A 232 13.81 -22.99 4.30
C LYS A 232 15.06 -23.49 5.03
N GLY A 233 15.45 -22.85 6.14
CA GLY A 233 16.61 -23.26 6.93
C GLY A 233 16.48 -24.60 7.67
N ILE A 234 15.28 -25.18 7.77
CA ILE A 234 15.07 -26.55 8.28
C ILE A 234 15.18 -27.60 7.16
N ILE A 235 14.82 -27.21 5.93
CA ILE A 235 14.71 -28.11 4.78
C ILE A 235 16.07 -28.29 4.06
N PHE A 236 17.06 -27.45 4.35
CA PHE A 236 18.45 -27.54 3.89
C PHE A 236 19.40 -27.80 5.05
#